data_AF-A0A7W0T7Y8-F1
#
_entry.id   AF-A0A7W0T7Y8-F1
#
_cell.length_a   1.000
_cell.length_b   1.000
_cell.length_c   1.000
_cell.angle_alpha   90.00
_cell.angle_beta   90.00
_cell.angle_gamma   90.00
#
_symmetry.space_group_name_H-M   'P 1'
#
loop_
_entity.id
_entity.type
_entity.pdbx_description
1 polymer ?
#
loop_
_entity_poly.entity_id
_entity_poly.type
_entity_poly.pdbx_seq_one_letter_code
_entity_poly.pdbx_strand_id
1 'polypeptide(L)' 'ELERCTSTDPVVTPDTPDRRVAEILASYDMVAVGVCDEAGHLLGAVTIDDVLDRMLGVGWRARHRRVESAS' A
#
# COMPACT_ATOMS: atom_id res chain seq x y z
N GLU A 1 -1.19 27.74 2.47
CA GLU A 1 -1.51 27.00 1.22
C GLU A 1 -1.48 25.48 1.40
N LEU A 2 -0.32 24.81 1.54
CA LEU A 2 -0.25 23.34 1.61
C LEU A 2 -0.96 22.72 2.83
N GLU A 3 -1.04 23.44 3.95
CA GLU A 3 -1.81 23.03 5.15
C GLU A 3 -3.28 22.74 4.84
N ARG A 4 -3.87 23.38 3.83
CA ARG A 4 -5.26 23.12 3.43
C ARG A 4 -5.40 21.87 2.56
N CYS A 5 -4.29 21.31 2.11
CA CYS A 5 -4.21 20.08 1.32
C CYS A 5 -3.79 18.87 2.16
N THR A 6 -3.43 19.06 3.43
CA THR A 6 -3.07 17.97 4.34
C THR A 6 -4.31 17.45 5.05
N SER A 7 -4.69 16.21 4.77
CA SER A 7 -5.63 15.42 5.56
C SER A 7 -4.89 14.64 6.64
N THR A 8 -5.53 14.42 7.79
CA THR A 8 -5.03 13.45 8.78
C THR A 8 -5.38 12.05 8.31
N ASP A 9 -4.61 11.56 7.35
CA ASP A 9 -4.70 10.20 6.85
C ASP A 9 -4.06 9.22 7.84
N PRO A 10 -4.56 7.98 7.91
CA PRO A 10 -3.97 6.96 8.76
C PRO A 10 -2.52 6.67 8.33
N VAL A 11 -1.64 6.51 9.30
CA VAL A 11 -0.28 5.97 9.12
C VAL A 11 -0.18 4.58 9.75
N VAL A 12 0.76 3.79 9.28
CA VAL A 12 1.03 2.43 9.80
C VAL A 12 2.42 2.36 10.44
N THR A 13 2.66 1.31 11.21
CA THR A 13 4.00 0.99 11.73
C THR A 13 4.71 -0.03 10.83
N PRO A 14 6.05 -0.16 10.89
CA PRO A 14 6.79 -1.16 10.11
C PRO A 14 6.32 -2.61 10.32
N ASP A 15 5.78 -2.92 11.49
CA ASP A 15 5.30 -4.26 11.84
C ASP A 15 3.82 -4.49 11.49
N THR A 16 3.16 -3.50 10.86
CA THR A 16 1.75 -3.63 10.48
C THR A 16 1.58 -4.74 9.43
N PRO A 17 0.70 -5.74 9.64
CA PRO A 17 0.53 -6.84 8.70
C PRO A 17 0.05 -6.37 7.32
N ASP A 18 0.53 -7.00 6.25
CA ASP A 18 0.18 -6.70 4.85
C ASP A 18 -1.34 -6.57 4.63
N ARG A 19 -2.12 -7.49 5.22
CA ARG A 19 -3.58 -7.47 5.14
C ARG A 19 -4.18 -6.19 5.71
N ARG A 20 -3.64 -5.69 6.83
CA ARG A 20 -4.14 -4.47 7.46
C ARG A 20 -3.79 -3.24 6.63
N VAL A 21 -2.61 -3.22 6.02
CA VAL A 21 -2.22 -2.18 5.05
C VAL A 21 -3.17 -2.19 3.85
N ALA A 22 -3.49 -3.36 3.30
CA ALA A 22 -4.43 -3.51 2.20
C ALA A 22 -5.84 -2.99 2.55
N GLU A 23 -6.35 -3.33 3.74
CA GLU A 23 -7.64 -2.84 4.23
C GLU A 23 -7.67 -1.32 4.34
N ILE A 24 -6.61 -0.70 4.86
CA ILE A 24 -6.49 0.76 4.99
C ILE A 24 -6.49 1.40 3.60
N LEU A 25 -5.63 0.94 2.68
CA LEU A 25 -5.56 1.48 1.33
C LEU A 25 -6.89 1.39 0.59
N ALA A 26 -7.57 0.24 0.70
CA ALA A 26 -8.86 0.00 0.06
C ALA A 26 -10.02 0.80 0.70
N SER A 27 -9.97 1.05 2.01
CA SER A 27 -11.05 1.77 2.71
C SER A 27 -11.13 3.25 2.30
N TYR A 28 -10.02 3.80 1.80
CA TYR A 28 -9.88 5.23 1.49
C TYR A 28 -9.46 5.48 0.03
N ASP A 29 -9.55 4.48 -0.84
CA ASP A 29 -9.06 4.53 -2.23
C ASP A 29 -7.63 5.11 -2.36
N MET A 30 -6.78 4.83 -1.36
CA MET A 30 -5.42 5.37 -1.29
C MET A 30 -4.47 4.58 -2.17
N VAL A 31 -3.55 5.30 -2.82
CA VAL A 31 -2.46 4.70 -3.62
C VAL A 31 -1.22 4.39 -2.79
N ALA A 32 -1.08 5.03 -1.63
CA ALA A 32 0.03 4.85 -0.71
C ALA A 32 -0.37 5.20 0.73
N VAL A 33 0.36 4.67 1.71
CA VAL A 33 0.22 4.99 3.13
C VAL A 33 1.59 5.22 3.75
N GLY A 34 1.68 6.24 4.61
CA GLY A 34 2.91 6.56 5.35
C GLY A 34 3.21 5.52 6.43
N VAL A 35 4.49 5.21 6.60
CA VAL A 35 5.01 4.33 7.66
C VAL A 35 5.77 5.18 8.65
N CYS A 36 5.36 5.17 9.91
CA CYS A 36 6.00 5.93 10.99
C CYS A 36 6.52 5.02 12.11
N ASP A 37 7.52 5.50 12.84
CA ASP A 37 7.92 4.90 14.11
C ASP A 37 6.92 5.22 15.24
N GLU A 38 7.16 4.68 16.44
CA GLU A 38 6.30 4.92 17.63
C GLU A 38 6.27 6.39 18.08
N ALA A 39 7.31 7.16 17.76
CA ALA A 39 7.37 8.60 18.05
C ALA A 39 6.68 9.46 16.97
N GLY A 40 6.16 8.82 15.91
CA GLY A 40 5.48 9.49 14.81
C GLY A 40 6.40 10.04 13.72
N HIS A 41 7.69 9.70 13.73
CA HIS A 41 8.61 10.09 12.66
C HIS A 41 8.36 9.26 11.41
N LEU A 42 8.27 9.92 10.25
CA LEU A 42 8.10 9.26 8.97
C LEU A 42 9.37 8.47 8.61
N LEU A 43 9.21 7.16 8.46
CA LEU A 43 10.26 6.24 8.01
C LEU A 43 10.21 6.02 6.49
N GLY A 44 9.01 6.10 5.91
CA GLY A 44 8.79 5.89 4.48
C GLY A 44 7.32 5.78 4.12
N ALA A 45 7.02 5.18 2.97
CA ALA A 45 5.65 4.90 2.54
C ALA A 45 5.59 3.53 1.85
N VAL A 46 4.41 2.91 1.89
CA VAL A 46 4.08 1.67 1.17
C VAL A 46 3.01 1.98 0.14
N THR A 47 3.18 1.53 -1.09
CA THR A 47 2.19 1.71 -2.17
C THR A 47 1.26 0.50 -2.29
N ILE A 48 0.10 0.69 -2.93
CA ILE A 48 -0.85 -0.40 -3.16
C ILE A 48 -0.25 -1.53 -4.00
N ASP A 49 0.63 -1.24 -4.95
CA ASP A 49 1.23 -2.25 -5.81
C ASP A 49 2.26 -3.12 -5.07
N ASP A 50 2.99 -2.57 -4.09
CA ASP A 50 3.87 -3.34 -3.21
C ASP A 50 3.08 -4.34 -2.37
N VAL A 51 1.94 -3.91 -1.81
CA VAL A 51 1.06 -4.77 -1.00
C VAL A 51 0.46 -5.89 -1.86
N LEU A 52 0.02 -5.57 -3.08
CA LEU A 52 -0.50 -6.57 -4.02
C LEU A 52 0.58 -7.57 -4.44
N ASP A 53 1.81 -7.13 -4.68
CA ASP A 53 2.93 -8.01 -5.01
C ASP A 53 3.20 -9.03 -3.89
N ARG A 54 3.11 -8.59 -2.63
CA ARG A 54 3.27 -9.46 -1.45
C ARG A 54 2.10 -10.43 -1.27
N MET A 55 0.87 -9.98 -1.46
CA MET A 55 -0.34 -10.80 -1.28
C MET A 55 -0.54 -11.82 -2.41
N LEU A 56 -0.25 -11.46 -3.66
CA LEU A 56 -0.48 -12.31 -4.84
C LEU A 56 0.71 -13.21 -5.18
N GLY A 57 1.84 -12.99 -4.51
CA GLY A 57 3.07 -13.74 -4.62
C GLY A 57 3.86 -13.46 -5.90
N VAL A 58 5.14 -13.81 -5.89
CA VAL A 58 6.07 -13.56 -6.99
C VAL A 58 5.52 -14.04 -8.35
N GLY A 59 5.70 -13.22 -9.39
CA GLY A 59 5.36 -13.56 -10.77
C GLY A 59 3.87 -13.46 -11.13
N TRP A 60 2.98 -12.99 -10.23
CA TRP A 60 1.55 -12.86 -10.55
C TRP A 60 1.27 -12.01 -11.80
N ARG A 61 2.04 -10.94 -12.01
CA ARG A 61 1.95 -10.06 -13.19
C ARG A 61 2.27 -10.82 -14.49
N ALA A 62 3.23 -11.74 -14.45
CA ALA A 62 3.58 -12.56 -15.61
C ALA A 62 2.54 -13.65 -15.87
N ARG A 63 1.95 -14.24 -14.81
CA ARG A 63 0.86 -15.22 -14.92
C ARG A 63 -0.36 -14.60 -15.61
N HIS A 64 -0.74 -13.38 -15.24
CA HIS A 64 -1.89 -12.69 -15.84
C HIS A 64 -1.71 -12.47 -17.36
N ARG A 65 -0.52 -12.00 -17.78
CA ARG A 65 -0.20 -11.73 -19.19
C ARG A 65 -0.27 -12.99 -20.07
N ARG A 66 0.05 -14.17 -19.52
CA ARG A 66 -0.05 -15.45 -20.23
C ARG A 66 -1.51 -15.85 -20.49
N VAL A 67 -2.41 -15.56 -19.54
CA VAL A 67 -3.84 -15.86 -19.69
C VAL A 67 -4.47 -14.99 -20.78
N GLU A 68 -4.12 -13.71 -20.82
CA GLU A 68 -4.63 -12.77 -21.85
C GLU A 68 -4.14 -13.13 -23.26
N SER A 69 -2.88 -13.57 -23.40
CA SER A 69 -2.31 -13.92 -24.72
C SER A 69 -2.83 -15.24 -25.28
N ALA A 70 -3.47 -16.06 -24.44
CA ALA A 70 -4.06 -17.35 -24.81
C ALA A 70 -5.58 -17.28 -25.04
N SER A 71 -6.18 -16.09 -24.87
CA SER A 71 -7.62 -15.82 -25.08
C SER A 71 -7.89 -15.13 -26.41
#